data_AF-A0A6N9C0V2-F1
#
_entry.id   AF-A0A6N9C0V2-F1
#
_cell.length_a   1.000
_cell.length_b   1.000
_cell.length_c   1.000
_cell.angle_alpha   90.00
_cell.angle_beta   90.00
_cell.angle_gamma   90.00
#
_symmetry.space_group_name_H-M   'P 1'
#
loop_
_entity.id
_entity.type
_entity.pdbx_description
1 polymer ?
#
loop_
_entity_poly.entity_id
_entity_poly.type
_entity_poly.pdbx_seq_one_letter_code
_entity_poly.pdbx_strand_id
1 'polypeptide(L)'
;MHSTKLSTTPQSAPGPPDSADFSVRMFFDAGGWREDPATGSANAAFASLLRAAGTAGRVVVDQGVHMGRPSRLYLDIGGSIHVGGKVQPMLHGRFQLPSSETLAT
;
A
#
# COMPACT_ATOMS: atom_id res chain seq x y z
N MET A 1 -6.10 -22.96 0.35
CA MET A 1 -4.77 -22.41 0.67
C MET A 1 -4.03 -22.15 -0.63
N HIS A 2 -4.05 -20.92 -1.14
CA HIS A 2 -3.25 -20.53 -2.30
C HIS A 2 -2.36 -19.38 -1.85
N SER A 3 -1.08 -19.68 -1.62
CA SER A 3 -0.08 -18.70 -1.23
C SER A 3 0.10 -17.64 -2.31
N THR A 4 -0.14 -16.39 -1.96
CA THR A 4 0.17 -15.22 -2.78
C THR A 4 1.68 -15.09 -2.91
N LYS A 5 2.20 -15.15 -4.14
CA LYS A 5 3.62 -14.90 -4.43
C LYS A 5 3.94 -13.44 -4.10
N LEU A 6 4.71 -13.23 -3.04
CA LEU A 6 5.48 -12.01 -2.84
C LEU A 6 6.59 -12.03 -3.91
N SER A 7 6.43 -11.26 -4.98
CA SER A 7 7.49 -11.06 -5.98
C SER A 7 8.45 -10.01 -5.44
N THR A 8 9.28 -10.36 -4.46
CA THR A 8 10.40 -9.54 -4.03
C THR A 8 11.58 -9.81 -4.95
N THR A 9 11.60 -9.18 -6.11
CA THR A 9 12.88 -9.04 -6.84
C THR A 9 13.64 -7.92 -6.12
N PRO A 10 14.73 -8.21 -5.38
CA PRO A 10 15.60 -7.13 -4.93
C PRO A 10 16.19 -6.48 -6.18
N GLN A 11 15.93 -5.19 -6.39
CA GLN A 11 16.58 -4.45 -7.47
C GLN A 11 18.02 -4.15 -7.02
N SER A 12 18.96 -4.90 -7.57
CA SER A 12 20.39 -4.94 -7.17
C SER A 12 21.25 -3.82 -7.76
N ALA A 13 20.64 -2.81 -8.37
CA ALA A 13 21.31 -1.58 -8.81
C ALA A 13 20.40 -0.39 -8.46
N PRO A 14 20.96 0.78 -8.06
CA PRO A 14 20.14 1.98 -7.93
C PRO A 14 19.53 2.27 -9.29
N GLY A 15 18.21 2.24 -9.39
CA GLY A 15 17.53 2.73 -10.56
C GLY A 15 17.75 4.24 -10.71
N PRO A 16 17.20 4.87 -11.76
CA PRO A 16 17.22 6.32 -11.89
C PRO A 16 16.76 6.99 -10.58
N PRO A 17 17.15 8.24 -10.28
CA PRO A 17 16.97 8.89 -8.97
C PRO A 17 15.53 8.96 -8.42
N ASP A 18 14.53 8.53 -9.20
CA ASP A 18 13.12 8.39 -8.84
C ASP A 18 12.58 6.95 -8.96
N SER A 19 13.43 5.92 -9.00
CA SER A 19 12.98 4.51 -8.98
C SER A 19 12.56 4.08 -7.58
N ALA A 20 11.46 3.35 -7.46
CA ALA A 20 11.15 2.67 -6.20
C ALA A 20 12.10 1.48 -5.97
N ASP A 21 12.44 1.23 -4.71
CA ASP A 21 13.27 0.09 -4.30
C ASP A 21 12.52 -1.23 -4.51
N PHE A 22 11.20 -1.21 -4.35
CA PHE A 22 10.32 -2.36 -4.55
C PHE A 22 9.07 -1.99 -5.36
N SER A 23 8.63 -2.93 -6.18
CA SER A 23 7.30 -2.94 -6.77
C SER A 23 6.49 -4.06 -6.11
N VAL A 24 5.38 -3.70 -5.46
CA VAL A 24 4.57 -4.64 -4.67
C VAL A 24 3.12 -4.67 -5.13
N ARG A 25 2.42 -5.74 -4.77
CA ARG A 25 0.99 -5.95 -5.04
C ARG A 25 0.32 -6.48 -3.78
N MET A 26 -0.91 -6.04 -3.52
CA MET A 26 -1.70 -6.50 -2.38
C MET A 26 -3.03 -7.08 -2.87
N PHE A 27 -3.17 -8.39 -2.71
CA PHE A 27 -4.39 -9.11 -3.04
C PHE A 27 -5.16 -9.49 -1.79
N PHE A 28 -6.48 -9.45 -1.86
CA PHE A 28 -7.37 -9.84 -0.79
C PHE A 28 -8.65 -10.46 -1.34
N ASP A 29 -9.30 -11.28 -0.51
CA ASP A 29 -10.64 -11.79 -0.78
C ASP A 29 -11.65 -11.03 0.08
N ALA A 30 -12.70 -10.54 -0.55
CA ALA A 30 -13.86 -10.00 0.13
C ALA A 30 -15.10 -10.23 -0.75
N GLY A 31 -15.44 -11.49 -0.96
CA GLY A 31 -16.51 -11.90 -1.89
C GLY A 31 -16.01 -12.04 -3.34
N GLY A 32 -14.72 -12.33 -3.51
CA GLY A 32 -14.02 -12.36 -4.79
C GLY A 32 -12.61 -11.78 -4.67
N TRP A 33 -11.70 -12.27 -5.52
CA TRP A 33 -10.32 -11.82 -5.58
C TRP A 33 -10.22 -10.36 -6.05
N ARG A 34 -9.62 -9.53 -5.22
CA ARG A 34 -9.40 -8.11 -5.48
C ARG A 34 -7.95 -7.73 -5.22
N GLU A 35 -7.54 -6.62 -5.82
CA GLU A 35 -6.23 -6.00 -5.58
C GLU A 35 -6.45 -4.53 -5.19
N ASP A 36 -5.74 -4.06 -4.17
CA ASP A 36 -5.81 -2.67 -3.69
C ASP A 36 -4.57 -1.90 -4.20
N PRO A 37 -4.72 -0.69 -4.80
CA PRO A 37 -3.60 0.05 -5.36
C PRO A 37 -2.68 0.71 -4.35
N ALA A 38 -3.10 0.90 -3.09
CA ALA A 38 -2.28 1.61 -2.09
C ALA A 38 -2.64 1.16 -0.66
N THR A 39 -2.10 0.02 -0.22
CA THR A 39 -2.50 -0.60 1.05
C THR A 39 -1.50 -0.29 2.16
N GLY A 40 -1.78 0.71 2.99
CA GLY A 40 -0.86 1.15 4.06
C GLY A 40 -0.51 0.04 5.05
N SER A 41 -1.49 -0.75 5.49
CA SER A 41 -1.27 -1.85 6.46
C SER A 41 -0.40 -2.97 5.89
N ALA A 42 -0.59 -3.35 4.62
CA ALA A 42 0.25 -4.34 3.96
C ALA A 42 1.69 -3.86 3.81
N ASN A 43 1.89 -2.56 3.50
CA ASN A 43 3.22 -1.96 3.44
C ASN A 43 3.88 -1.86 4.82
N ALA A 44 3.12 -1.67 5.90
CA ALA A 44 3.66 -1.72 7.26
C ALA A 44 4.13 -3.15 7.65
N ALA A 45 3.36 -4.17 7.25
CA ALA A 45 3.77 -5.57 7.43
C ALA A 45 5.00 -5.90 6.59
N PHE A 46 5.07 -5.41 5.35
CA PHE A 46 6.25 -5.56 4.49
C PHE A 46 7.48 -4.86 5.07
N ALA A 47 7.35 -3.63 5.57
CA ALA A 47 8.42 -2.94 6.30
C ALA A 47 8.92 -3.75 7.51
N SER A 48 8.01 -4.42 8.23
CA SER A 48 8.35 -5.26 9.38
C SER A 48 9.17 -6.48 8.95
N LEU A 49 8.82 -7.09 7.82
CA LEU A 49 9.59 -8.16 7.21
C LEU A 49 11.00 -7.69 6.78
N LEU A 50 11.10 -6.54 6.11
CA LEU A 50 12.38 -5.95 5.72
C LEU A 50 13.26 -5.64 6.94
N ARG A 51 12.68 -5.11 8.01
CA ARG A 51 13.38 -4.90 9.29
C ARG A 51 13.95 -6.19 9.85
N ALA A 52 13.15 -7.26 9.88
CA ALA A 52 13.61 -8.57 10.33
C ALA A 52 14.74 -9.13 9.44
N ALA A 53 14.78 -8.75 8.17
CA ALA A 53 15.85 -9.07 7.23
C ALA A 53 17.08 -8.13 7.32
N GLY A 54 17.09 -7.16 8.24
CA GLY A 54 18.22 -6.27 8.49
C GLY A 54 18.15 -4.90 7.79
N THR A 55 17.06 -4.58 7.08
CA THR A 55 16.87 -3.26 6.47
C THR A 55 16.48 -2.22 7.52
N ALA A 56 17.05 -1.02 7.44
CA ALA A 56 16.68 0.13 8.24
C ALA A 56 16.69 1.41 7.40
N GLY A 57 15.99 2.45 7.85
CA GLY A 57 15.89 3.74 7.18
C GLY A 57 14.74 3.81 6.17
N ARG A 58 14.90 4.66 5.14
CA ARG A 58 13.84 4.94 4.17
C ARG A 58 13.84 3.93 3.03
N VAL A 59 12.65 3.43 2.69
CA VAL A 59 12.41 2.56 1.54
C VAL A 59 11.25 3.13 0.72
N VAL A 60 11.43 3.22 -0.59
CA VAL A 60 10.41 3.68 -1.55
C VAL A 60 9.76 2.47 -2.20
N VAL A 61 8.43 2.43 -2.20
CA VAL A 61 7.66 1.31 -2.74
C VAL A 61 6.61 1.82 -3.73
N ASP A 62 6.55 1.21 -4.91
CA ASP A 62 5.46 1.42 -5.86
C ASP A 62 4.45 0.27 -5.75
N GLN A 63 3.16 0.62 -5.70
CA GLN A 63 2.02 -0.31 -5.68
C GLN A 63 0.97 0.13 -6.72
N GLY A 64 0.16 -0.81 -7.20
CA GLY A 64 -0.99 -0.50 -8.07
C GLY A 64 -0.62 -0.16 -9.52
N VAL A 65 0.66 -0.21 -9.89
CA VAL A 65 1.16 0.03 -11.26
C VAL A 65 0.48 -0.91 -12.26
N HIS A 66 0.38 -2.21 -11.94
CA HIS A 66 -0.27 -3.21 -12.79
C HIS A 66 -1.79 -3.01 -12.95
N MET A 67 -2.41 -2.24 -12.07
CA MET A 67 -3.83 -1.89 -12.14
C MET A 67 -4.07 -0.52 -12.81
N GLY A 68 -3.02 0.15 -13.30
CA GLY A 68 -3.11 1.50 -13.84
C GLY A 68 -3.44 2.57 -12.79
N ARG A 69 -3.24 2.26 -11.49
CA ARG A 69 -3.46 3.16 -10.36
C ARG A 69 -2.18 3.30 -9.54
N PRO A 70 -1.10 3.83 -10.14
CA PRO A 70 0.22 3.86 -9.52
C PRO A 70 0.19 4.72 -8.26
N SER A 71 0.68 4.16 -7.16
CA SER A 71 0.81 4.82 -5.88
C SER A 71 2.22 4.62 -5.34
N ARG A 72 2.87 5.72 -4.95
CA ARG A 72 4.18 5.69 -4.31
C ARG A 72 4.04 5.83 -2.81
N LEU A 73 4.57 4.85 -2.09
CA LEU A 73 4.62 4.80 -0.64
C LEU A 73 6.07 4.97 -0.16
N TYR A 74 6.21 5.65 0.97
CA TYR A 74 7.47 5.88 1.67
C TYR A 74 7.39 5.17 3.01
N LEU A 75 8.27 4.20 3.21
CA LEU A 75 8.41 3.45 4.44
C LEU A 75 9.58 4.05 5.23
N ASP A 76 9.36 4.31 6.51
CA ASP A 76 10.43 4.63 7.45
C ASP A 76 10.56 3.47 8.44
N ILE A 77 11.72 2.79 8.39
CA ILE A 77 12.02 1.59 9.16
C ILE A 77 13.03 1.97 10.25
N GLY A 78 12.52 2.52 11.36
CA GLY A 78 13.30 2.93 12.52
C GLY A 78 12.89 2.17 13.79
N GLY A 79 12.87 2.88 14.93
CA GLY A 79 12.36 2.33 16.18
C GLY A 79 10.91 1.86 16.06
N SER A 80 10.09 2.68 15.40
CA SER A 80 8.75 2.36 14.88
C SER A 80 8.75 2.31 13.35
N ILE A 81 7.72 1.70 12.78
CA ILE A 81 7.48 1.68 11.34
C ILE A 81 6.45 2.76 11.01
N HIS A 82 6.77 3.60 10.02
CA HIS A 82 5.84 4.56 9.45
C HIS A 82 5.65 4.29 7.96
N VAL A 83 4.41 4.48 7.50
CA VAL A 83 4.05 4.38 6.08
C VAL A 83 3.36 5.68 5.69
N GLY A 84 3.87 6.35 4.67
CA GLY A 84 3.32 7.60 4.16
C GLY A 84 3.26 7.61 2.64
N GLY A 85 2.55 8.58 2.09
CA GLY A 85 2.39 8.78 0.66
C GLY A 85 1.75 10.13 0.39
N LYS A 86 1.84 10.59 -0.87
CA LYS A 86 1.14 11.81 -1.28
C LYS A 86 -0.36 11.50 -1.42
N VAL A 87 -1.19 12.38 -0.86
CA VAL A 87 -2.65 12.33 -1.03
C VAL A 87 -3.11 13.49 -1.91
N GLN A 88 -4.15 13.26 -2.71
CA GLN A 88 -4.80 14.27 -3.54
C GLN A 88 -6.28 14.34 -3.18
N PRO A 89 -6.80 15.48 -2.68
CA PRO A 89 -8.23 15.64 -2.47
C PRO A 89 -8.98 15.55 -3.81
N MET A 90 -9.94 14.63 -3.90
CA MET A 90 -10.73 14.39 -5.12
C MET A 90 -12.13 15.00 -5.04
N LEU A 91 -12.74 14.98 -3.87
CA LEU A 91 -14.10 15.47 -3.63
C LEU A 91 -14.13 16.20 -2.29
N HIS A 92 -14.89 17.30 -2.25
CA HIS A 92 -15.30 17.97 -1.03
C HIS A 92 -16.81 18.22 -1.09
N GLY A 93 -17.53 17.96 -0.01
CA GLY A 93 -18.98 18.12 0.02
C GLY A 93 -19.59 17.79 1.38
N ARG A 94 -20.92 17.74 1.43
CA ARG A 94 -21.71 17.32 2.60
C ARG A 94 -22.65 16.20 2.22
N PHE A 95 -22.75 15.20 3.09
CA PHE A 95 -23.79 14.17 3.00
C PHE A 95 -24.97 14.57 3.86
N GLN A 96 -26.18 14.46 3.31
CA GLN A 96 -27.41 14.48 4.10
C GLN A 96 -27.76 13.04 4.42
N LEU A 97 -27.77 12.69 5.70
CA LEU A 97 -28.21 11.37 6.15
C LEU A 97 -29.74 11.41 6.31
N PRO A 98 -30.47 10.35 5.90
CA PRO A 98 -31.88 10.26 6.21
C PRO A 98 -32.09 10.22 7.72
N SER A 99 -33.26 10.69 8.17
CA SER A 99 -33.69 10.50 9.56
C SER A 99 -33.70 9.01 9.91
N SER A 100 -33.41 8.68 11.16
CA SER A 100 -33.31 7.31 11.68
C SER A 100 -34.56 6.45 11.43
N GLU A 101 -35.71 7.07 11.16
CA GLU A 101 -36.98 6.39 10.86
C GLU A 101 -37.01 5.71 9.48
N THR A 102 -36.13 6.08 8.54
CA THR A 102 -36.18 5.58 7.15
C THR A 102 -35.35 4.31 6.91
N LEU A 103 -34.49 3.90 7.85
CA LEU A 103 -33.54 2.78 7.67
C LEU A 103 -34.13 1.39 7.98
N ALA A 104 -35.41 1.29 8.32
CA ALA A 104 -36.05 0.06 8.80
C ALA A 104 -36.91 -0.70 7.75
N THR A 105 -36.75 -0.42 6.45
CA THR A 105 -37.54 -1.08 5.39
C THR A 105 -36.71 -2.07 4.59
#